data_AF-A0A966YXD4-F1
#
_entry.id   AF-A0A966YXD4-F1
#
_cell.length_a   1.000
_cell.length_b   1.000
_cell.length_c   1.000
_cell.angle_alpha   90.00
_cell.angle_beta   90.00
_cell.angle_gamma   90.00
#
_symmetry.space_group_name_H-M   'P 1'
#
loop_
_entity.id
_entity.type
_entity.pdbx_description
1 polymer ?
#
loop_
_entity_poly.entity_id
_entity_poly.type
_entity_poly.pdbx_seq_one_letter_code
_entity_poly.pdbx_strand_id
1 'polypeptide(L)'
;TLPLGITQSKEYAELEWPIDLLIAVVWVCYAIVFFGTLAKRKLEHIYVANWFFGAFIITVAVLHIVNSMAMPASLTKSYSAYAGAQDAMIQWWYGHNAVGFFLTAGFLGMMYYFVPKQAERPVYSYRLSIVHFWALIFTYMWAGPHHLHYTALPDWTQSLGMVFSLILLAPSWGGMINGIMTLSGAWYKLRNDAVLKFLVVSLSFYGMSTFEGPMMSIKTVNALSHYTDWTVGHVHSGALGWVGFISIGSIYYLLPRLFGRDAMAKPQWVELHFWIATIGIVLYIAAMWIAGVMQGLMWRATNPDGTLTYAFIESIKATYPYYVVRFLGGVLYLSGMLLMLMNCFMTIAQGKSVKAPIPAAAAHA
;
A
#
# COMPACT_ATOMS: atom_id res chain seq x y z
N THR A 1 -18.11 1.15 14.94
CA THR A 1 -17.45 0.07 15.71
C THR A 1 -16.31 0.61 16.54
N LEU A 2 -15.23 1.11 15.93
CA LEU A 2 -13.99 1.45 16.64
C LEU A 2 -14.14 2.53 17.75
N PRO A 3 -14.82 3.68 17.53
CA PRO A 3 -14.98 4.68 18.60
C PRO A 3 -15.84 4.21 19.78
N LEU A 4 -16.63 3.14 19.58
CA LEU A 4 -17.46 2.53 20.62
C LEU A 4 -16.70 1.42 21.40
N GLY A 5 -15.41 1.22 21.13
CA GLY A 5 -14.59 0.17 21.75
C GLY A 5 -14.88 -1.25 21.23
N ILE A 6 -15.65 -1.37 20.14
CA ILE A 6 -16.02 -2.66 19.55
C ILE A 6 -14.90 -3.06 18.57
N THR A 7 -14.02 -3.95 19.02
CA THR A 7 -12.87 -4.44 18.24
C THR A 7 -12.47 -5.88 18.57
N GLN A 8 -12.00 -6.61 17.56
CA GLN A 8 -11.32 -7.90 17.68
C GLN A 8 -9.87 -7.78 18.19
N SER A 9 -9.30 -6.57 18.28
CA SER A 9 -7.90 -6.29 18.64
C SER A 9 -6.84 -6.89 17.69
N LYS A 10 -7.26 -7.32 16.50
CA LYS A 10 -6.40 -7.76 15.39
C LYS A 10 -6.16 -6.60 14.43
N GLU A 11 -4.91 -6.24 14.18
CA GLU A 11 -4.56 -5.15 13.26
C GLU A 11 -5.10 -5.43 11.84
N TYR A 12 -5.74 -4.42 11.24
CA TYR A 12 -6.40 -4.48 9.93
C TYR A 12 -7.57 -5.48 9.84
N ALA A 13 -7.97 -6.08 10.96
CA ALA A 13 -9.11 -7.00 11.09
C ALA A 13 -9.87 -6.67 12.39
N GLU A 14 -10.04 -5.39 12.69
CA GLU A 14 -10.58 -4.94 13.97
C GLU A 14 -12.09 -5.10 14.06
N LEU A 15 -12.80 -5.20 12.94
CA LEU A 15 -14.26 -5.22 12.90
C LEU A 15 -14.80 -6.55 13.44
N GLU A 16 -15.92 -6.51 14.15
CA GLU A 16 -16.51 -7.72 14.72
C GLU A 16 -17.26 -8.56 13.66
N TRP A 17 -17.47 -9.83 13.99
CA TRP A 17 -17.90 -10.88 13.07
C TRP A 17 -19.13 -10.59 12.17
N PRO A 18 -20.17 -9.80 12.56
CA PRO A 18 -21.26 -9.51 11.62
C PRO A 18 -20.78 -8.66 10.44
N ILE A 19 -19.82 -7.77 10.68
CA ILE A 19 -19.23 -6.94 9.63
C ILE A 19 -18.25 -7.75 8.81
N ASP A 20 -17.52 -8.70 9.40
CA ASP A 20 -16.68 -9.62 8.63
C ASP A 20 -17.49 -10.43 7.63
N LEU A 21 -18.67 -10.92 8.04
CA LEU A 21 -19.60 -11.60 7.11
C LEU A 21 -20.11 -10.66 6.02
N LEU A 22 -20.47 -9.42 6.36
CA LEU A 22 -20.90 -8.42 5.39
C LEU A 22 -19.78 -8.11 4.37
N ILE A 23 -18.54 -7.93 4.83
CA ILE A 23 -17.37 -7.73 3.98
C ILE A 23 -17.21 -8.94 3.05
N ALA A 24 -17.28 -10.17 3.57
CA ALA A 24 -17.16 -11.37 2.75
C ALA A 24 -18.22 -11.43 1.64
N VAL A 25 -19.48 -11.13 1.96
CA VAL A 25 -20.58 -11.11 0.97
C VAL A 25 -20.33 -10.03 -0.09
N VAL A 26 -20.00 -8.81 0.31
CA VAL A 26 -19.71 -7.70 -0.63
C VAL A 26 -18.50 -8.04 -1.51
N TRP A 27 -17.49 -8.70 -0.94
CA TRP A 27 -16.29 -9.09 -1.66
C TRP A 27 -16.55 -10.19 -2.69
N VAL A 28 -17.40 -11.17 -2.36
CA VAL A 28 -17.86 -12.20 -3.32
C VAL A 28 -18.63 -11.55 -4.48
N CYS A 29 -19.53 -10.60 -4.19
CA CYS A 29 -20.22 -9.83 -5.22
C CYS A 29 -19.22 -9.08 -6.12
N TYR A 30 -18.22 -8.42 -5.52
CA TYR A 30 -17.17 -7.73 -6.27
C TYR A 30 -16.37 -8.69 -7.16
N ALA A 31 -16.01 -9.87 -6.66
CA ALA A 31 -15.31 -10.89 -7.42
C ALA A 31 -16.14 -11.36 -8.62
N ILE A 32 -17.43 -11.63 -8.44
CA ILE A 32 -18.34 -12.02 -9.54
C ILE A 32 -18.40 -10.92 -10.61
N VAL A 33 -18.51 -9.65 -10.21
CA VAL A 33 -18.55 -8.53 -11.15
C VAL A 33 -17.23 -8.42 -11.93
N PHE A 34 -16.09 -8.50 -11.25
CA PHE A 34 -14.78 -8.38 -11.88
C PHE A 34 -14.49 -9.55 -12.83
N PHE A 35 -14.57 -10.80 -12.35
CA PHE A 35 -14.29 -11.98 -13.15
C PHE A 35 -15.36 -12.21 -14.23
N GLY A 36 -16.63 -11.86 -13.97
CA GLY A 36 -17.68 -11.86 -14.99
C GLY A 36 -17.40 -10.87 -16.12
N THR A 37 -16.79 -9.72 -15.81
CA THR A 37 -16.33 -8.76 -16.82
C THR A 37 -15.18 -9.33 -17.65
N LEU A 38 -14.21 -10.01 -17.02
CA LEU A 38 -13.12 -10.69 -17.74
C LEU A 38 -13.60 -11.86 -18.61
N ALA A 39 -14.63 -12.59 -18.18
CA ALA A 39 -15.22 -13.68 -18.93
C ALA A 39 -15.91 -13.20 -20.23
N LYS A 40 -16.48 -11.99 -20.22
CA LYS A 40 -17.15 -11.36 -21.37
C LYS A 40 -16.23 -10.44 -22.18
N ARG A 41 -14.91 -10.54 -22.03
CA ARG A 41 -13.94 -9.72 -22.76
C ARG A 41 -14.02 -9.97 -24.26
N LYS A 42 -13.61 -8.97 -25.05
CA LYS A 42 -13.54 -9.07 -26.52
C LYS A 42 -12.18 -9.53 -27.05
N LEU A 43 -11.11 -9.23 -26.33
CA LEU A 43 -9.74 -9.60 -26.72
C LEU A 43 -9.37 -10.95 -26.11
N GLU A 44 -8.63 -11.77 -26.86
CA GLU A 44 -8.20 -13.09 -26.38
C GLU A 44 -7.31 -12.99 -25.14
N HIS A 45 -6.37 -12.05 -25.14
CA HIS A 45 -5.44 -11.84 -24.02
C HIS A 45 -6.04 -11.00 -22.90
N ILE A 46 -5.75 -11.39 -21.66
CA ILE A 46 -6.06 -10.62 -20.46
C ILE A 46 -4.84 -9.73 -20.17
N TYR A 47 -5.06 -8.43 -20.08
CA TYR A 47 -4.01 -7.47 -19.75
C TYR A 47 -3.44 -7.67 -18.34
N VAL A 48 -2.13 -7.44 -18.16
CA VAL A 48 -1.39 -7.70 -16.91
C VAL A 48 -1.99 -6.99 -15.71
N ALA A 49 -2.54 -5.78 -15.88
CA ALA A 49 -3.25 -5.08 -14.79
C ALA A 49 -4.34 -5.96 -14.15
N ASN A 50 -5.05 -6.74 -14.98
CA ASN A 50 -6.12 -7.60 -14.52
C ASN A 50 -5.61 -8.89 -13.87
N TRP A 51 -4.36 -9.30 -14.13
CA TRP A 51 -3.72 -10.39 -13.38
C TRP A 51 -3.52 -9.97 -11.93
N PHE A 52 -2.99 -8.76 -11.73
CA PHE A 52 -2.80 -8.15 -10.42
C PHE A 52 -4.14 -7.93 -9.68
N PHE A 53 -5.14 -7.35 -10.35
CA PHE A 53 -6.47 -7.20 -9.74
C PHE A 53 -7.12 -8.55 -9.42
N GLY A 54 -7.03 -9.54 -10.31
CA GLY A 54 -7.57 -10.88 -10.05
C GLY A 54 -6.90 -11.56 -8.85
N ALA A 55 -5.57 -11.51 -8.77
CA ALA A 55 -4.82 -12.07 -7.65
C ALA A 55 -5.13 -11.34 -6.34
N PHE A 56 -5.25 -10.01 -6.37
CA PHE A 56 -5.71 -9.19 -5.26
C PHE A 56 -7.07 -9.64 -4.73
N ILE A 57 -8.06 -9.75 -5.61
CA ILE A 57 -9.44 -10.09 -5.24
C ILE A 57 -9.50 -11.47 -4.58
N ILE A 58 -8.89 -12.47 -5.22
CA ILE A 58 -8.93 -13.85 -4.73
C ILE A 58 -8.20 -13.95 -3.39
N THR A 59 -6.98 -13.42 -3.31
CA THR A 59 -6.16 -13.59 -2.12
C THR A 59 -6.76 -12.85 -0.94
N VAL A 60 -7.21 -11.60 -1.10
CA VAL A 60 -7.87 -10.86 -0.01
C VAL A 60 -9.11 -11.59 0.51
N ALA A 61 -9.89 -12.26 -0.34
CA ALA A 61 -11.01 -13.07 0.11
C ALA A 61 -10.55 -14.23 1.02
N VAL A 62 -9.50 -14.95 0.62
CA VAL A 62 -8.92 -16.05 1.41
C VAL A 62 -8.33 -15.54 2.73
N LEU A 63 -7.58 -14.44 2.68
CA LEU A 63 -6.99 -13.81 3.87
C LEU A 63 -8.07 -13.42 4.88
N HIS A 64 -9.12 -12.72 4.42
CA HIS A 64 -10.23 -12.25 5.23
C HIS A 64 -10.95 -13.43 5.90
N ILE A 65 -11.36 -14.44 5.12
CA ILE A 65 -12.08 -15.60 5.65
C ILE A 65 -11.25 -16.33 6.71
N VAL A 66 -9.95 -16.52 6.47
CA VAL A 66 -9.10 -17.28 7.39
C VAL A 66 -8.82 -16.49 8.68
N ASN A 67 -8.40 -15.23 8.61
CA ASN A 67 -8.05 -14.47 9.81
C ASN A 67 -9.26 -14.07 10.67
N SER A 68 -10.43 -13.89 10.04
CA SER A 68 -11.69 -13.58 10.73
C SER A 68 -12.43 -14.81 11.27
N MET A 69 -11.84 -16.02 11.19
CA MET A 69 -12.40 -17.18 11.88
C MET A 69 -12.42 -16.92 13.39
N ALA A 70 -13.61 -16.79 13.95
CA ALA A 70 -13.82 -16.46 15.34
C ALA A 70 -15.11 -17.12 15.85
N MET A 71 -15.18 -17.33 17.17
CA MET A 71 -16.39 -17.79 17.84
C MET A 71 -17.17 -16.57 18.37
N PRO A 72 -18.39 -16.29 17.85
CA PRO A 72 -19.24 -15.24 18.40
C PRO A 72 -19.60 -15.50 19.86
N ALA A 73 -19.35 -14.51 20.72
CA ALA A 73 -19.83 -14.47 22.10
C ALA A 73 -21.08 -13.60 22.23
N SER A 74 -21.22 -12.57 21.39
CA SER A 74 -22.41 -11.73 21.25
C SER A 74 -22.43 -11.06 19.86
N LEU A 75 -23.43 -10.24 19.55
CA LEU A 75 -23.48 -9.47 18.30
C LEU A 75 -22.29 -8.50 18.12
N THR A 76 -21.69 -8.05 19.23
CA THR A 76 -20.59 -7.08 19.20
C THR A 76 -19.31 -7.66 19.81
N LYS A 77 -19.23 -8.98 19.95
CA LYS A 77 -18.03 -9.64 20.47
C LYS A 77 -17.83 -11.02 19.91
N SER A 78 -16.60 -11.31 19.52
CA SER A 78 -16.10 -12.64 19.18
C SER A 78 -14.72 -12.88 19.75
N TYR A 79 -14.31 -14.14 19.81
CA TYR A 79 -12.96 -14.57 20.17
C TYR A 79 -12.32 -15.29 18.98
N SER A 80 -11.06 -14.97 18.67
CA SER A 80 -10.30 -15.63 17.59
C SER A 80 -10.39 -17.15 17.72
N ALA A 81 -10.51 -17.85 16.59
CA ALA A 81 -10.42 -19.31 16.55
C ALA A 81 -9.00 -19.82 16.87
N TYR A 82 -8.03 -18.91 16.95
CA TYR A 82 -6.61 -19.21 17.19
C TYR A 82 -6.13 -18.54 18.48
N ALA A 83 -4.99 -19.00 19.00
CA ALA A 83 -4.35 -18.39 20.16
C ALA A 83 -2.80 -18.36 20.05
N GLY A 84 -2.17 -17.49 20.84
CA GLY A 84 -0.72 -17.45 21.02
C GLY A 84 0.07 -17.29 19.71
N ALA A 85 1.14 -18.06 19.56
CA ALA A 85 2.00 -18.00 18.38
C ALA A 85 1.30 -18.35 17.05
N GLN A 86 0.25 -19.18 17.09
CA GLN A 86 -0.54 -19.51 15.91
C GLN A 86 -1.42 -18.33 15.48
N ASP A 87 -2.09 -17.69 16.44
CA ASP A 87 -2.87 -16.48 16.17
C ASP A 87 -1.99 -15.35 15.64
N ALA A 88 -0.79 -15.18 16.22
CA ALA A 88 0.20 -14.23 15.73
C ALA A 88 0.63 -14.53 14.28
N MET A 89 0.92 -15.80 13.95
CA MET A 89 1.30 -16.18 12.60
C MET A 89 0.16 -15.89 11.60
N ILE A 90 -1.06 -16.32 11.91
CA ILE A 90 -2.22 -16.10 11.03
C ILE A 90 -2.51 -14.60 10.90
N GLN A 91 -2.41 -13.86 12.00
CA GLN A 91 -2.57 -12.42 12.03
C GLN A 91 -1.58 -11.71 11.12
N TRP A 92 -0.30 -12.09 11.11
CA TRP A 92 0.70 -11.41 10.27
C TRP A 92 0.86 -12.01 8.88
N TRP A 93 0.47 -13.26 8.67
CA TRP A 93 0.17 -13.78 7.34
C TRP A 93 -0.96 -12.96 6.71
N TYR A 94 -2.02 -12.67 7.45
CA TYR A 94 -3.08 -11.76 7.02
C TYR A 94 -2.58 -10.33 6.83
N GLY A 95 -2.03 -9.69 7.87
CA GLY A 95 -1.68 -8.28 7.88
C GLY A 95 -0.65 -7.93 6.81
N HIS A 96 0.37 -8.77 6.64
CA HIS A 96 1.36 -8.56 5.59
C HIS A 96 0.76 -8.75 4.18
N ASN A 97 -0.05 -9.79 3.97
CA ASN A 97 -0.67 -10.01 2.67
C ASN A 97 -1.85 -9.05 2.40
N ALA A 98 -2.43 -8.41 3.43
CA ALA A 98 -3.33 -7.28 3.25
C ALA A 98 -2.56 -6.14 2.57
N VAL A 99 -1.38 -5.75 3.08
CA VAL A 99 -0.56 -4.74 2.38
C VAL A 99 0.01 -5.26 1.05
N GLY A 100 0.30 -6.56 0.94
CA GLY A 100 0.85 -7.17 -0.27
C GLY A 100 -0.12 -7.32 -1.44
N PHE A 101 -1.36 -7.66 -1.17
CA PHE A 101 -2.36 -7.88 -2.20
C PHE A 101 -3.30 -6.70 -2.32
N PHE A 102 -3.80 -6.17 -1.21
CA PHE A 102 -4.67 -5.01 -1.23
C PHE A 102 -3.90 -3.75 -1.62
N LEU A 103 -2.79 -3.44 -0.93
CA LEU A 103 -2.05 -2.18 -1.12
C LEU A 103 -0.89 -2.24 -2.12
N THR A 104 -0.44 -3.44 -2.51
CA THR A 104 0.60 -3.60 -3.52
C THR A 104 0.04 -4.18 -4.81
N ALA A 105 -0.49 -5.42 -4.82
CA ALA A 105 -0.96 -6.03 -6.07
C ALA A 105 -2.10 -5.21 -6.73
N GLY A 106 -3.16 -4.85 -6.00
CA GLY A 106 -4.24 -4.03 -6.54
C GLY A 106 -3.76 -2.69 -7.11
N PHE A 107 -2.79 -2.06 -6.44
CA PHE A 107 -2.23 -0.77 -6.85
C PHE A 107 -1.22 -0.89 -8.00
N LEU A 108 -0.52 -2.03 -8.12
CA LEU A 108 0.23 -2.37 -9.32
C LEU A 108 -0.72 -2.55 -10.52
N GLY A 109 -1.93 -3.07 -10.31
CA GLY A 109 -3.00 -3.08 -11.31
C GLY A 109 -3.34 -1.68 -11.81
N MET A 110 -3.49 -0.71 -10.89
CA MET A 110 -3.68 0.70 -11.25
C MET A 110 -2.49 1.24 -12.04
N MET A 111 -1.27 1.02 -11.54
CA MET A 111 -0.02 1.44 -12.20
C MET A 111 0.07 0.95 -13.64
N TYR A 112 -0.18 -0.35 -13.86
CA TYR A 112 -0.14 -0.96 -15.18
C TYR A 112 -1.16 -0.37 -16.16
N TYR A 113 -2.26 0.21 -15.68
CA TYR A 113 -3.21 0.90 -16.54
C TYR A 113 -2.86 2.38 -16.70
N PHE A 114 -2.71 3.12 -15.60
CA PHE A 114 -2.66 4.58 -15.63
C PHE A 114 -1.30 5.14 -16.04
N VAL A 115 -0.18 4.48 -15.69
CA VAL A 115 1.16 4.95 -16.09
C VAL A 115 1.33 4.96 -17.62
N PRO A 116 1.20 3.84 -18.35
CA PRO A 116 1.35 3.85 -19.80
C PRO A 116 0.30 4.74 -20.46
N LYS A 117 -0.91 4.81 -19.90
CA LYS A 117 -2.01 5.59 -20.47
C LYS A 117 -1.81 7.10 -20.35
N GLN A 118 -1.29 7.59 -19.22
CA GLN A 118 -0.96 9.01 -19.06
C GLN A 118 0.36 9.38 -19.74
N ALA A 119 1.34 8.48 -19.73
CA ALA A 119 2.61 8.68 -20.44
C ALA A 119 2.44 8.62 -21.97
N GLU A 120 1.39 7.97 -22.47
CA GLU A 120 1.17 7.62 -23.88
C GLU A 120 2.36 6.82 -24.43
N ARG A 121 2.78 5.83 -23.66
CA ARG A 121 3.90 4.95 -23.99
C ARG A 121 3.50 3.49 -23.83
N PRO A 122 4.03 2.60 -24.68
CA PRO A 122 3.87 1.17 -24.45
C PRO A 122 4.56 0.78 -23.14
N VAL A 123 4.00 -0.21 -22.45
CA VAL A 123 4.66 -0.80 -21.27
C VAL A 123 6.04 -1.31 -21.67
N TYR A 124 7.04 -1.00 -20.85
CA TYR A 124 8.45 -1.28 -21.15
C TYR A 124 8.74 -2.75 -21.45
N SER A 125 8.41 -3.67 -20.54
CA SER A 125 8.77 -5.09 -20.69
C SER A 125 7.65 -6.03 -20.27
N TYR A 126 7.03 -6.69 -21.25
CA TYR A 126 6.05 -7.74 -21.01
C TYR A 126 6.65 -8.98 -20.34
N ARG A 127 7.90 -9.35 -20.66
CA ARG A 127 8.58 -10.47 -19.98
C ARG A 127 8.79 -10.16 -18.50
N LEU A 128 9.17 -8.92 -18.18
CA LEU A 128 9.28 -8.49 -16.80
C LEU A 128 7.91 -8.53 -16.11
N SER A 129 6.83 -8.14 -16.81
CA SER A 129 5.43 -8.29 -16.34
C SER A 129 5.07 -9.72 -15.93
N ILE A 130 5.54 -10.73 -16.66
CA ILE A 130 5.30 -12.14 -16.29
C ILE A 130 6.12 -12.51 -15.05
N VAL A 131 7.43 -12.29 -15.10
CA VAL A 131 8.35 -12.73 -14.04
C VAL A 131 7.99 -12.07 -12.72
N HIS A 132 7.83 -10.74 -12.71
CA HIS A 132 7.56 -10.03 -11.47
C HIS A 132 6.16 -10.33 -10.93
N PHE A 133 5.15 -10.60 -11.78
CA PHE A 133 3.82 -10.98 -11.32
C PHE A 133 3.86 -12.31 -10.56
N TRP A 134 4.36 -13.38 -11.19
CA TRP A 134 4.34 -14.71 -10.57
C TRP A 134 5.26 -14.79 -9.36
N ALA A 135 6.46 -14.21 -9.46
CA ALA A 135 7.38 -14.19 -8.34
C ALA A 135 6.81 -13.36 -7.17
N LEU A 136 6.19 -12.19 -7.42
CA LEU A 136 5.60 -11.37 -6.36
C LEU A 136 4.45 -12.10 -5.66
N ILE A 137 3.47 -12.58 -6.43
CA ILE A 137 2.28 -13.23 -5.87
C ILE A 137 2.62 -14.51 -5.08
N PHE A 138 3.63 -15.27 -5.53
CA PHE A 138 4.11 -16.43 -4.77
C PHE A 138 4.87 -16.03 -3.50
N THR A 139 5.83 -15.12 -3.60
CA THR A 139 6.76 -14.81 -2.50
C THR A 139 6.10 -14.01 -1.38
N TYR A 140 5.16 -13.11 -1.68
CA TYR A 140 4.48 -12.28 -0.68
C TYR A 140 3.79 -13.11 0.41
N MET A 141 3.24 -14.29 0.04
CA MET A 141 2.54 -15.19 0.95
C MET A 141 3.41 -15.72 2.10
N TRP A 142 4.73 -15.66 1.96
CA TRP A 142 5.69 -16.17 2.95
C TRP A 142 6.24 -15.10 3.88
N ALA A 143 6.05 -13.82 3.59
CA ALA A 143 6.73 -12.73 4.28
C ALA A 143 6.09 -12.35 5.63
N GLY A 144 4.93 -12.92 5.99
CA GLY A 144 4.25 -12.64 7.27
C GLY A 144 5.14 -12.72 8.53
N PRO A 145 5.97 -13.76 8.73
CA PRO A 145 6.79 -13.90 9.94
C PRO A 145 7.84 -12.80 10.16
N HIS A 146 8.09 -11.91 9.20
CA HIS A 146 9.01 -10.77 9.41
C HIS A 146 8.49 -9.72 10.41
N HIS A 147 7.20 -9.80 10.76
CA HIS A 147 6.57 -9.00 11.81
C HIS A 147 6.80 -9.62 13.20
N LEU A 148 7.35 -10.83 13.26
CA LEU A 148 7.40 -11.67 14.46
C LEU A 148 8.82 -12.11 14.80
N HIS A 149 9.83 -11.34 14.38
CA HIS A 149 11.22 -11.63 14.71
C HIS A 149 11.49 -11.46 16.21
N TYR A 150 12.25 -12.40 16.78
CA TYR A 150 12.58 -12.44 18.21
C TYR A 150 11.34 -12.44 19.13
N THR A 151 10.24 -13.01 18.66
CA THR A 151 9.02 -13.25 19.47
C THR A 151 8.93 -14.73 19.88
N ALA A 152 7.81 -15.12 20.49
CA ALA A 152 7.49 -16.52 20.81
C ALA A 152 7.24 -17.41 19.57
N LEU A 153 7.22 -16.84 18.36
CA LEU A 153 7.08 -17.61 17.13
C LEU A 153 8.35 -18.47 16.87
N PRO A 154 8.24 -19.75 16.45
CA PRO A 154 9.40 -20.62 16.22
C PRO A 154 10.46 -20.03 15.27
N ASP A 155 11.73 -20.21 15.59
CA ASP A 155 12.84 -19.61 14.83
C ASP A 155 12.86 -19.96 13.34
N TRP A 156 12.47 -21.18 12.98
CA TRP A 156 12.41 -21.63 11.58
C TRP A 156 11.41 -20.83 10.76
N THR A 157 10.23 -20.51 11.33
CA THR A 157 9.23 -19.66 10.65
C THR A 157 9.72 -18.24 10.48
N GLN A 158 10.39 -17.69 11.51
CA GLN A 158 10.98 -16.35 11.42
C GLN A 158 12.04 -16.30 10.29
N SER A 159 12.92 -17.31 10.22
CA SER A 159 13.94 -17.38 9.18
C SER A 159 13.36 -17.53 7.78
N LEU A 160 12.26 -18.31 7.61
CA LEU A 160 11.53 -18.36 6.34
C LEU A 160 10.99 -16.99 5.94
N GLY A 161 10.34 -16.28 6.87
CA GLY A 161 9.84 -14.93 6.63
C GLY A 161 10.94 -13.98 6.17
N MET A 162 12.07 -13.95 6.88
CA MET A 162 13.23 -13.14 6.51
C MET A 162 13.75 -13.47 5.09
N VAL A 163 13.97 -14.75 4.79
CA VAL A 163 14.53 -15.16 3.48
C VAL A 163 13.58 -14.79 2.35
N PHE A 164 12.28 -15.06 2.49
CA PHE A 164 11.31 -14.71 1.46
C PHE A 164 11.09 -13.21 1.33
N SER A 165 11.13 -12.43 2.42
CA SER A 165 11.11 -10.97 2.35
C SER A 165 12.33 -10.40 1.62
N LEU A 166 13.51 -11.00 1.76
CA LEU A 166 14.69 -10.62 0.97
C LEU A 166 14.54 -10.95 -0.51
N ILE A 167 14.02 -12.14 -0.84
CA ILE A 167 13.73 -12.53 -2.22
C ILE A 167 12.67 -11.60 -2.84
N LEU A 168 11.67 -11.19 -2.05
CA LEU A 168 10.56 -10.33 -2.46
C LEU A 168 11.01 -8.95 -2.97
N LEU A 169 12.21 -8.50 -2.63
CA LEU A 169 12.81 -7.28 -3.17
C LEU A 169 12.83 -7.28 -4.72
N ALA A 170 13.31 -8.37 -5.33
CA ALA A 170 13.49 -8.46 -6.77
C ALA A 170 12.17 -8.33 -7.57
N PRO A 171 11.11 -9.12 -7.29
CA PRO A 171 9.85 -8.97 -8.01
C PRO A 171 9.10 -7.68 -7.64
N SER A 172 9.29 -7.15 -6.42
CA SER A 172 8.73 -5.85 -6.07
C SER A 172 9.33 -4.74 -6.94
N TRP A 173 10.66 -4.67 -7.03
CA TRP A 173 11.35 -3.72 -7.91
C TRP A 173 11.09 -3.97 -9.40
N GLY A 174 10.79 -5.21 -9.81
CA GLY A 174 10.29 -5.49 -11.15
C GLY A 174 9.07 -4.64 -11.52
N GLY A 175 8.16 -4.39 -10.58
CA GLY A 175 7.02 -3.48 -10.77
C GLY A 175 7.44 -2.02 -10.94
N MET A 176 8.34 -1.53 -10.08
CA MET A 176 8.90 -0.17 -10.16
C MET A 176 9.60 0.04 -11.50
N ILE A 177 10.51 -0.86 -11.86
CA ILE A 177 11.31 -0.77 -13.09
C ILE A 177 10.38 -0.76 -14.30
N ASN A 178 9.37 -1.63 -14.35
CA ASN A 178 8.45 -1.66 -15.48
C ASN A 178 7.65 -0.36 -15.60
N GLY A 179 7.18 0.19 -14.47
CA GLY A 179 6.47 1.48 -14.44
C GLY A 179 7.37 2.66 -14.83
N ILE A 180 8.56 2.78 -14.24
CA ILE A 180 9.48 3.91 -14.49
C ILE A 180 10.05 3.84 -15.90
N MET A 181 10.51 2.67 -16.35
CA MET A 181 11.10 2.53 -17.69
C MET A 181 10.07 2.73 -18.81
N THR A 182 8.76 2.57 -18.53
CA THR A 182 7.68 2.95 -19.46
C THR A 182 7.71 4.44 -19.79
N LEU A 183 8.24 5.30 -18.91
CA LEU A 183 8.45 6.72 -19.20
C LEU A 183 9.72 7.04 -19.99
N SER A 184 10.53 6.05 -20.36
CA SER A 184 11.77 6.30 -21.11
C SER A 184 11.47 7.06 -22.41
N GLY A 185 12.13 8.20 -22.60
CA GLY A 185 11.86 9.13 -23.71
C GLY A 185 10.66 10.06 -23.53
N ALA A 186 9.90 9.94 -22.44
CA ALA A 186 8.78 10.81 -22.06
C ALA A 186 9.04 11.65 -20.80
N TRP A 187 10.24 11.60 -20.23
CA TRP A 187 10.63 12.33 -19.01
C TRP A 187 10.36 13.84 -19.07
N TYR A 188 10.39 14.45 -20.26
CA TYR A 188 10.05 15.86 -20.44
C TYR A 188 8.60 16.18 -20.02
N LYS A 189 7.67 15.21 -20.11
CA LYS A 189 6.27 15.40 -19.68
C LYS A 189 6.16 15.68 -18.18
N LEU A 190 7.09 15.20 -17.36
CA LEU A 190 7.09 15.46 -15.91
C LEU A 190 7.23 16.93 -15.55
N ARG A 191 7.72 17.80 -16.45
CA ARG A 191 7.78 19.23 -16.17
C ARG A 191 6.38 19.86 -16.12
N ASN A 192 5.48 19.40 -16.99
CA ASN A 192 4.20 20.05 -17.27
C ASN A 192 2.97 19.23 -16.87
N ASP A 193 3.13 17.92 -16.63
CA ASP A 193 2.04 17.01 -16.30
C ASP A 193 2.09 16.58 -14.83
N ALA A 194 1.30 17.26 -13.99
CA ALA A 194 1.23 16.98 -12.57
C ALA A 194 0.58 15.62 -12.25
N VAL A 195 -0.30 15.10 -13.11
CA VAL A 195 -0.86 13.74 -12.94
C VAL A 195 0.26 12.73 -13.10
N LEU A 196 1.10 12.89 -14.12
CA LEU A 196 2.26 12.02 -14.32
C LEU A 196 3.30 12.17 -13.20
N LYS A 197 3.47 13.36 -12.61
CA LYS A 197 4.30 13.56 -11.40
C LYS A 197 3.83 12.65 -10.26
N PHE A 198 2.52 12.63 -9.94
CA PHE A 198 1.95 11.73 -8.93
C PHE A 198 2.25 10.26 -9.25
N LEU A 199 1.96 9.83 -10.47
CA LEU A 199 2.15 8.43 -10.87
C LEU A 199 3.63 7.99 -10.77
N VAL A 200 4.58 8.83 -11.19
CA VAL A 200 6.01 8.49 -11.14
C VAL A 200 6.58 8.57 -9.74
N VAL A 201 6.27 9.62 -8.98
CA VAL A 201 6.75 9.72 -7.59
C VAL A 201 6.15 8.62 -6.74
N SER A 202 4.94 8.14 -7.07
CA SER A 202 4.39 6.94 -6.42
C SER A 202 5.27 5.72 -6.60
N LEU A 203 5.83 5.51 -7.80
CA LEU A 203 6.75 4.41 -8.08
C LEU A 203 8.07 4.56 -7.33
N SER A 204 8.55 5.79 -7.13
CA SER A 204 9.75 6.04 -6.32
C SER A 204 9.52 5.66 -4.85
N PHE A 205 8.41 6.06 -4.25
CA PHE A 205 8.07 5.65 -2.87
C PHE A 205 7.76 4.16 -2.76
N TYR A 206 7.17 3.56 -3.79
CA TYR A 206 6.99 2.11 -3.88
C TYR A 206 8.34 1.39 -3.88
N GLY A 207 9.28 1.79 -4.74
CA GLY A 207 10.63 1.23 -4.78
C GLY A 207 11.39 1.40 -3.47
N MET A 208 11.28 2.57 -2.87
CA MET A 208 11.88 2.90 -1.58
C MET A 208 11.32 2.03 -0.44
N SER A 209 10.00 1.96 -0.28
CA SER A 209 9.35 1.15 0.76
C SER A 209 9.56 -0.35 0.54
N THR A 210 9.53 -0.81 -0.71
CA THR A 210 9.83 -2.22 -1.06
C THR A 210 11.32 -2.56 -1.06
N PHE A 211 12.19 -1.58 -0.84
CA PHE A 211 13.59 -1.79 -0.43
C PHE A 211 13.72 -1.81 1.09
N GLU A 212 13.13 -0.82 1.77
CA GLU A 212 13.15 -0.68 3.22
C GLU A 212 12.54 -1.89 3.93
N GLY A 213 11.41 -2.42 3.45
CA GLY A 213 10.75 -3.59 4.02
C GLY A 213 11.66 -4.82 4.09
N PRO A 214 12.26 -5.26 2.97
CA PRO A 214 13.27 -6.34 2.98
C PRO A 214 14.45 -6.05 3.92
N MET A 215 14.93 -4.81 4.00
CA MET A 215 15.98 -4.46 4.97
C MET A 215 15.51 -4.63 6.42
N MET A 216 14.31 -4.17 6.75
CA MET A 216 13.70 -4.31 8.08
C MET A 216 13.29 -5.76 8.41
N SER A 217 13.19 -6.64 7.42
CA SER A 217 12.97 -8.09 7.60
C SER A 217 14.25 -8.85 7.95
N ILE A 218 15.43 -8.22 7.85
CA ILE A 218 16.66 -8.83 8.35
C ILE A 218 16.57 -8.81 9.88
N LYS A 219 16.65 -9.98 10.53
CA LYS A 219 16.50 -10.12 11.99
C LYS A 219 17.32 -9.05 12.75
N THR A 220 18.58 -8.83 12.40
CA THR A 220 19.44 -7.83 13.08
C THR A 220 18.96 -6.38 12.91
N VAL A 221 18.37 -6.03 11.78
CA VAL A 221 17.76 -4.70 11.57
C VAL A 221 16.44 -4.62 12.33
N ASN A 222 15.63 -5.68 12.27
CA ASN A 222 14.36 -5.78 12.99
C ASN A 222 14.55 -5.65 14.51
N ALA A 223 15.63 -6.19 15.06
CA ALA A 223 15.98 -6.02 16.48
C ALA A 223 16.12 -4.55 16.92
N LEU A 224 16.27 -3.62 15.97
CA LEU A 224 16.27 -2.18 16.22
C LEU A 224 14.97 -1.51 15.77
N SER A 225 14.39 -1.93 14.63
CA SER A 225 13.20 -1.26 14.08
C SER A 225 11.88 -1.70 14.70
N HIS A 226 11.80 -2.91 15.26
CA HIS A 226 10.59 -3.47 15.83
C HIS A 226 10.11 -2.68 17.05
N TYR A 227 8.80 -2.48 17.16
CA TYR A 227 8.14 -1.62 18.15
C TYR A 227 8.51 -0.12 18.12
N THR A 228 9.40 0.31 17.22
CA THR A 228 9.77 1.73 17.08
C THR A 228 8.91 2.44 16.03
N ASP A 229 8.96 3.77 16.05
CA ASP A 229 8.36 4.63 15.02
C ASP A 229 8.95 4.42 13.63
N TRP A 230 10.06 3.67 13.47
CA TRP A 230 10.56 3.30 12.14
C TRP A 230 9.50 2.48 11.39
N THR A 231 8.80 1.56 12.07
CA THR A 231 7.70 0.81 11.46
C THR A 231 6.60 1.75 10.96
N VAL A 232 6.27 2.80 11.71
CA VAL A 232 5.28 3.80 11.30
C VAL A 232 5.78 4.62 10.11
N GLY A 233 7.06 4.96 10.07
CA GLY A 233 7.71 5.63 8.93
C GLY A 233 7.66 4.79 7.66
N HIS A 234 7.98 3.51 7.77
CA HIS A 234 7.89 2.54 6.68
C HIS A 234 6.44 2.39 6.16
N VAL A 235 5.47 2.26 7.08
CA VAL A 235 4.06 2.18 6.70
C VAL A 235 3.64 3.43 5.94
N HIS A 236 3.99 4.64 6.41
CA HIS A 236 3.55 5.88 5.78
C HIS A 236 4.33 6.22 4.50
N SER A 237 5.57 5.73 4.33
CA SER A 237 6.28 5.84 3.05
C SER A 237 5.53 5.08 1.95
N GLY A 238 5.06 3.86 2.23
CA GLY A 238 4.20 3.09 1.33
C GLY A 238 2.78 3.65 1.23
N ALA A 239 2.13 3.98 2.34
CA ALA A 239 0.72 4.37 2.37
C ALA A 239 0.47 5.75 1.73
N LEU A 240 1.26 6.77 2.09
CA LEU A 240 1.06 8.11 1.55
C LEU A 240 1.77 8.28 0.20
N GLY A 241 3.01 7.79 0.12
CA GLY A 241 3.89 7.97 -1.01
C GLY A 241 3.57 7.04 -2.18
N TRP A 242 3.26 5.77 -1.96
CA TRP A 242 2.88 4.83 -3.02
C TRP A 242 1.36 4.78 -3.22
N VAL A 243 0.63 4.20 -2.27
CA VAL A 243 -0.83 3.95 -2.35
C VAL A 243 -1.59 5.25 -2.62
N GLY A 244 -1.33 6.26 -1.80
CA GLY A 244 -1.96 7.57 -1.92
C GLY A 244 -1.70 8.19 -3.29
N PHE A 245 -0.44 8.35 -3.70
CA PHE A 245 -0.11 9.04 -4.94
C PHE A 245 -0.58 8.32 -6.20
N ILE A 246 -0.45 6.99 -6.28
CA ILE A 246 -0.94 6.26 -7.46
C ILE A 246 -2.47 6.36 -7.55
N SER A 247 -3.19 6.34 -6.42
CA SER A 247 -4.65 6.55 -6.40
C SER A 247 -5.03 7.96 -6.80
N ILE A 248 -4.37 8.96 -6.24
CA ILE A 248 -4.58 10.38 -6.55
C ILE A 248 -4.36 10.63 -8.05
N GLY A 249 -3.24 10.15 -8.60
CA GLY A 249 -2.94 10.23 -10.03
C GLY A 249 -3.98 9.50 -10.89
N SER A 250 -4.40 8.30 -10.48
CA SER A 250 -5.43 7.53 -11.17
C SER A 250 -6.78 8.24 -11.19
N ILE A 251 -7.19 8.88 -10.09
CA ILE A 251 -8.43 9.66 -10.00
C ILE A 251 -8.33 10.92 -10.86
N TYR A 252 -7.22 11.66 -10.78
CA TYR A 252 -7.03 12.85 -11.63
C TYR A 252 -6.99 12.53 -13.12
N TYR A 253 -6.54 11.32 -13.49
CA TYR A 253 -6.69 10.81 -14.85
C TYR A 253 -8.15 10.49 -15.19
N LEU A 254 -8.79 9.67 -14.36
CA LEU A 254 -10.06 9.01 -14.67
C LEU A 254 -11.24 9.98 -14.59
N LEU A 255 -11.32 10.76 -13.52
CA LEU A 255 -12.49 11.57 -13.19
C LEU A 255 -12.93 12.52 -14.31
N PRO A 256 -12.07 13.36 -14.92
CA PRO A 256 -12.53 14.27 -15.96
C PRO A 256 -13.11 13.51 -17.17
N ARG A 257 -12.53 12.36 -17.52
CA ARG A 257 -12.98 11.51 -18.64
C ARG A 257 -14.36 10.90 -18.39
N LEU A 258 -14.70 10.56 -17.14
CA LEU A 258 -16.04 10.09 -16.78
C LEU A 258 -17.11 11.20 -16.90
N PHE A 259 -16.68 12.46 -16.79
CA PHE A 259 -17.54 13.64 -16.86
C PHE A 259 -17.38 14.45 -18.16
N GLY A 260 -16.87 13.81 -19.22
CA GLY A 260 -16.81 14.39 -20.56
C GLY A 260 -15.84 15.56 -20.70
N ARG A 261 -14.79 15.58 -19.89
CA ARG A 261 -13.76 16.62 -19.87
C ARG A 261 -12.39 16.02 -20.17
N ASP A 262 -11.53 16.83 -20.78
CA ASP A 262 -10.16 16.42 -21.08
C ASP A 262 -9.23 16.50 -19.86
N ALA A 263 -9.56 17.39 -18.91
CA ALA A 263 -8.78 17.64 -17.71
C ALA A 263 -9.65 18.04 -16.50
N MET A 264 -9.03 18.00 -15.32
CA MET A 264 -9.61 18.52 -14.08
C MET A 264 -9.99 20.00 -14.21
N ALA A 265 -10.98 20.45 -13.44
CA ALA A 265 -11.47 21.84 -13.48
C ALA A 265 -10.37 22.88 -13.24
N LYS A 266 -9.41 22.59 -12.35
CA LYS A 266 -8.23 23.43 -12.08
C LYS A 266 -6.95 22.59 -12.18
N PRO A 267 -6.27 22.55 -13.34
CA PRO A 267 -5.02 21.80 -13.49
C PRO A 267 -3.90 22.29 -12.56
N GLN A 268 -3.82 23.59 -12.29
CA GLN A 268 -2.79 24.16 -11.39
C GLN A 268 -2.93 23.64 -9.95
N TRP A 269 -4.15 23.30 -9.54
CA TRP A 269 -4.42 22.75 -8.20
C TRP A 269 -3.90 21.31 -8.09
N VAL A 270 -3.82 20.57 -9.19
CA VAL A 270 -3.18 19.25 -9.19
C VAL A 270 -1.69 19.38 -8.87
N GLU A 271 -1.02 20.37 -9.44
CA GLU A 271 0.40 20.63 -9.15
C GLU A 271 0.62 21.14 -7.72
N LEU A 272 -0.24 22.04 -7.23
CA LEU A 272 -0.19 22.49 -5.85
C LEU A 272 -0.39 21.33 -4.86
N HIS A 273 -1.37 20.46 -5.13
CA HIS A 273 -1.59 19.24 -4.34
C HIS A 273 -0.33 18.38 -4.32
N PHE A 274 0.26 18.12 -5.49
CA PHE A 274 1.48 17.31 -5.60
C PHE A 274 2.59 17.82 -4.67
N TRP A 275 2.87 19.12 -4.66
CA TRP A 275 3.94 19.67 -3.83
C TRP A 275 3.62 19.64 -2.34
N ILE A 276 2.42 20.06 -1.95
CA ILE A 276 1.99 20.06 -0.54
C ILE A 276 2.06 18.63 0.02
N ALA A 277 1.52 17.65 -0.72
CA ALA A 277 1.51 16.26 -0.28
C ALA A 277 2.92 15.66 -0.27
N THR A 278 3.78 15.96 -1.25
CA THR A 278 5.17 15.47 -1.29
C THR A 278 5.98 15.98 -0.11
N ILE A 279 5.89 17.28 0.19
CA ILE A 279 6.57 17.88 1.36
C ILE A 279 6.03 17.24 2.65
N GLY A 280 4.71 17.05 2.74
CA GLY A 280 4.07 16.39 3.87
C GLY A 280 4.60 14.97 4.12
N ILE A 281 4.73 14.16 3.07
CA ILE A 281 5.30 12.81 3.14
C ILE A 281 6.75 12.83 3.62
N VAL A 282 7.60 13.68 3.01
CA VAL A 282 9.03 13.72 3.35
C VAL A 282 9.24 14.13 4.81
N LEU A 283 8.49 15.12 5.30
CA LEU A 283 8.51 15.49 6.73
C LEU A 283 8.07 14.35 7.63
N TYR A 284 7.01 13.62 7.25
CA TYR A 284 6.51 12.48 8.01
C TYR A 284 7.58 11.40 8.12
N ILE A 285 8.14 10.94 6.99
CA ILE A 285 9.11 9.85 6.95
C ILE A 285 10.39 10.24 7.70
N ALA A 286 10.91 11.44 7.45
CA ALA A 286 12.13 11.91 8.12
C ALA A 286 11.95 11.94 9.65
N ALA A 287 10.81 12.44 10.14
CA ALA A 287 10.52 12.46 11.57
C ALA A 287 10.47 11.04 12.18
N MET A 288 9.83 10.09 11.48
CA MET A 288 9.66 8.72 11.96
C MET A 288 10.94 7.89 11.90
N TRP A 289 11.81 8.11 10.91
CA TRP A 289 13.14 7.50 10.90
C TRP A 289 14.00 7.98 12.05
N ILE A 290 14.03 9.29 12.30
CA ILE A 290 14.83 9.83 13.40
C ILE A 290 14.28 9.31 14.75
N ALA A 291 12.96 9.39 14.96
CA ALA A 291 12.32 8.88 16.17
C ALA A 291 12.55 7.38 16.35
N GLY A 292 12.39 6.59 15.29
CA GLY A 292 12.50 5.13 15.34
C GLY A 292 13.91 4.65 15.63
N VAL A 293 14.91 5.20 14.93
CA VAL A 293 16.32 4.87 15.21
C VAL A 293 16.71 5.30 16.61
N MET A 294 16.27 6.48 17.05
CA MET A 294 16.53 6.99 18.40
C MET A 294 15.93 6.07 19.48
N GLN A 295 14.67 5.65 19.34
CA GLN A 295 14.03 4.69 20.24
C GLN A 295 14.81 3.37 20.30
N GLY A 296 15.07 2.77 19.15
CA GLY A 296 15.75 1.47 19.08
C GLY A 296 17.15 1.52 19.69
N LEU A 297 17.90 2.61 19.50
CA LEU A 297 19.21 2.82 20.12
C LEU A 297 19.11 3.06 21.63
N MET A 298 18.19 3.92 22.09
CA MET A 298 18.03 4.23 23.52
C MET A 298 17.56 3.02 24.32
N TRP A 299 16.64 2.21 23.80
CA TRP A 299 16.09 1.05 24.51
C TRP A 299 17.10 -0.07 24.73
N ARG A 300 18.12 -0.15 23.86
CA ARG A 300 19.18 -1.17 23.95
C ARG A 300 20.51 -0.63 24.47
N ALA A 301 20.58 0.65 24.83
CA ALA A 301 21.80 1.26 25.30
C ALA A 301 22.16 0.74 26.69
N THR A 302 23.42 0.32 26.85
CA THR A 302 23.97 -0.17 28.11
C THR A 302 25.22 0.62 28.48
N ASN A 303 25.37 0.90 29.77
CA ASN A 303 26.58 1.46 30.34
C ASN A 303 27.71 0.40 30.35
N PRO A 304 28.98 0.80 30.56
CA PRO A 304 30.09 -0.14 30.66
C PRO A 304 29.94 -1.21 31.76
N ASP A 305 29.10 -0.95 32.77
CA ASP A 305 28.77 -1.88 33.86
C ASP A 305 27.62 -2.85 33.54
N GLY A 306 27.03 -2.76 32.34
CA GLY A 306 25.92 -3.60 31.89
C GLY A 306 24.53 -3.11 32.29
N THR A 307 24.40 -2.01 33.04
CA THR A 307 23.10 -1.39 33.35
C THR A 307 22.51 -0.68 32.14
N LEU A 308 21.17 -0.59 32.06
CA LEU A 308 20.50 0.18 31.01
C LEU A 308 20.79 1.68 31.15
N THR A 309 21.23 2.32 30.06
CA THR A 309 21.61 3.75 30.07
C THR A 309 20.41 4.67 30.24
N TYR A 310 19.27 4.34 29.62
CA TYR A 310 18.09 5.19 29.59
C TYR A 310 16.87 4.49 30.20
N ALA A 311 16.10 5.23 30.99
CA ALA A 311 14.74 4.85 31.32
C ALA A 311 13.81 5.04 30.10
N PHE A 312 12.77 4.23 29.99
CA PHE A 312 11.84 4.31 28.86
C PHE A 312 11.25 5.71 28.66
N ILE A 313 10.93 6.43 29.76
CA ILE A 313 10.38 7.80 29.69
C ILE A 313 11.35 8.80 29.03
N GLU A 314 12.66 8.57 29.10
CA GLU A 314 13.64 9.43 28.45
C GLU A 314 13.58 9.29 26.92
N SER A 315 13.38 8.08 26.42
CA SER A 315 13.15 7.88 24.98
C SER A 315 11.88 8.56 24.49
N ILE A 316 10.81 8.57 25.27
CA ILE A 316 9.56 9.26 24.92
C ILE A 316 9.80 10.77 24.84
N LYS A 317 10.49 11.33 25.84
CA LYS A 317 10.85 12.76 25.86
C LYS A 317 11.71 13.13 24.64
N ALA A 318 12.67 12.27 24.30
CA ALA A 318 13.54 12.48 23.15
C ALA A 318 12.79 12.43 21.82
N THR A 319 11.77 11.58 21.68
CA THR A 319 10.99 11.48 20.43
C THR A 319 9.84 12.47 20.30
N TYR A 320 9.42 13.12 21.39
CA TYR A 320 8.27 14.03 21.40
C TYR A 320 8.30 15.14 20.32
N PRO A 321 9.45 15.81 20.04
CA PRO A 321 9.51 16.81 18.97
C PRO A 321 9.16 16.26 17.59
N TYR A 322 9.52 15.00 17.31
CA TYR A 322 9.25 14.37 16.01
C TYR A 322 7.76 14.03 15.83
N TYR A 323 6.98 13.89 16.90
CA TYR A 323 5.53 13.75 16.81
C TYR A 323 4.86 15.02 16.30
N VAL A 324 5.41 16.21 16.64
CA VAL A 324 4.94 17.48 16.10
C VAL A 324 5.26 17.58 14.61
N VAL A 325 6.48 17.21 14.20
CA VAL A 325 6.87 17.22 12.78
C VAL A 325 6.02 16.24 11.97
N ARG A 326 5.79 15.04 12.50
CA ARG A 326 4.86 14.04 11.92
C ARG A 326 3.46 14.62 11.74
N PHE A 327 2.92 15.25 12.78
CA PHE A 327 1.59 15.87 12.73
C PHE A 327 1.52 16.95 11.65
N LEU A 328 2.51 17.84 11.58
CA LEU A 328 2.58 18.87 10.54
C LEU A 328 2.66 18.27 9.13
N GLY A 329 3.48 17.23 8.93
CA GLY A 329 3.55 16.50 7.67
C GLY A 329 2.19 15.89 7.27
N GLY A 330 1.48 15.30 8.24
CA GLY A 330 0.13 14.78 8.05
C GLY A 330 -0.90 15.86 7.72
N VAL A 331 -0.85 17.02 8.39
CA VAL A 331 -1.72 18.17 8.10
C VAL A 331 -1.51 18.70 6.69
N LEU A 332 -0.25 18.79 6.23
CA LEU A 332 0.05 19.16 4.85
C LEU A 332 -0.59 18.16 3.88
N TYR A 333 -0.37 16.86 4.07
CA TYR A 333 -0.98 15.84 3.21
C TYR A 333 -2.51 15.95 3.18
N LEU A 334 -3.15 16.09 4.35
CA LEU A 334 -4.59 16.25 4.47
C LEU A 334 -5.11 17.51 3.77
N SER A 335 -4.38 18.63 3.88
CA SER A 335 -4.75 19.87 3.17
C SER A 335 -4.70 19.70 1.65
N GLY A 336 -3.74 18.90 1.15
CA GLY A 336 -3.69 18.46 -0.24
C GLY A 336 -4.93 17.66 -0.65
N MET A 337 -5.38 16.74 0.20
CA MET A 337 -6.60 15.96 -0.03
C MET A 337 -7.86 16.82 -0.04
N LEU A 338 -7.96 17.84 0.80
CA LEU A 338 -9.06 18.81 0.75
C LEU A 338 -9.06 19.61 -0.56
N LEU A 339 -7.87 19.98 -1.05
CA LEU A 339 -7.72 20.66 -2.33
C LEU A 339 -8.10 19.75 -3.51
N MET A 340 -7.76 18.46 -3.44
CA MET A 340 -8.23 17.45 -4.38
C MET A 340 -9.75 17.32 -4.35
N LEU A 341 -10.36 17.23 -3.17
CA LEU A 341 -11.80 17.11 -2.99
C LEU A 341 -12.54 18.26 -3.69
N MET A 342 -12.12 19.51 -3.43
CA MET A 342 -12.70 20.69 -4.07
C MET A 342 -12.54 20.65 -5.59
N ASN A 343 -11.36 20.29 -6.11
CA ASN A 343 -11.13 20.21 -7.55
C ASN A 343 -11.98 19.10 -8.22
N CYS A 344 -12.15 17.96 -7.53
CA CYS A 344 -13.03 16.88 -7.99
C CYS A 344 -14.48 17.34 -8.04
N PHE A 345 -14.99 18.00 -6.99
CA PHE A 345 -16.34 18.56 -6.97
C PHE A 345 -16.56 19.57 -8.11
N MET A 346 -15.62 20.48 -8.34
CA MET A 346 -15.70 21.44 -9.44
C MET A 346 -15.73 20.73 -10.81
N THR A 347 -14.94 19.67 -10.97
CA THR A 347 -14.88 18.88 -12.22
C THR A 347 -16.20 18.18 -12.50
N ILE A 348 -16.82 17.61 -11.46
CA ILE A 348 -18.12 16.96 -11.53
C ILE A 348 -19.22 17.98 -11.83
N ALA A 349 -19.27 19.09 -11.08
CA ALA A 349 -20.31 20.11 -11.19
C ALA A 349 -20.30 20.84 -12.55
N GLN A 350 -19.13 20.98 -13.17
CA GLN A 350 -18.96 21.61 -14.47
C GLN A 350 -18.95 20.60 -15.64
N GLY A 351 -19.01 19.30 -15.35
CA GLY A 351 -18.98 18.23 -16.34
C GLY A 351 -20.36 17.62 -16.55
N LYS A 352 -20.46 16.76 -17.56
CA LYS A 352 -21.65 15.93 -17.79
C LYS A 352 -21.21 14.49 -17.90
N SER A 353 -21.86 13.58 -17.18
CA SER A 353 -21.54 12.15 -17.28
C SER A 353 -21.66 11.69 -18.73
N VAL A 354 -20.62 11.04 -19.24
CA VAL A 354 -20.59 10.53 -20.61
C VAL A 354 -20.58 9.02 -20.61
N LYS A 355 -21.30 8.43 -21.58
CA LYS A 355 -21.10 7.02 -21.93
C LYS A 355 -19.82 6.92 -22.74
N ALA A 356 -18.76 6.38 -22.15
CA ALA A 356 -17.50 6.19 -22.84
C ALA A 356 -17.72 5.27 -24.06
N PRO A 357 -17.33 5.69 -25.28
CA PRO A 357 -17.44 4.83 -26.46
C PRO A 357 -16.51 3.63 -26.28
N ILE A 358 -17.03 2.42 -26.48
CA ILE A 358 -16.20 1.21 -26.50
C ILE A 358 -15.48 1.22 -27.85
N PRO A 359 -14.14 1.34 -27.89
CA PRO A 359 -13.41 1.28 -29.15
C PRO A 359 -13.74 -0.04 -29.84
N ALA A 360 -14.00 0.01 -31.15
CA ALA A 360 -14.06 -1.21 -31.95
C ALA A 360 -12.70 -1.92 -31.80
N ALA A 361 -12.73 -3.24 -31.61
CA ALA A 361 -11.50 -4.01 -31.72
C ALA A 361 -10.94 -3.74 -33.12
N ALA A 362 -9.75 -3.16 -33.20
CA ALA A 362 -9.07 -3.05 -34.49
C ALA A 362 -8.97 -4.48 -35.02
N ALA A 363 -9.52 -4.73 -36.22
CA ALA A 363 -9.30 -5.98 -36.92
C ALA A 363 -7.80 -6.04 -37.21
N HIS A 364 -7.04 -6.68 -36.34
CA HIS A 364 -5.63 -6.93 -36.57
C HIS A 364 -5.57 -8.06 -37.61
N ALA A 365 -5.07 -7.73 -38.79
CA ALA A 365 -4.68 -8.65 -39.86
C ALA A 365 -3.45 -9.47 -39.47
#